data_AF-A0A5K4F7V6-F1
#
_entry.id   AF-A0A5K4F7V6-F1
#
_cell.length_a   1.000
_cell.length_b   1.000
_cell.length_c   1.000
_cell.angle_alpha   90.00
_cell.angle_beta   90.00
_cell.angle_gamma   90.00
#
_symmetry.space_group_name_H-M   'P 1'
#
loop_
_entity.id
_entity.type
_entity.pdbx_description
1 polymer ?
#
loop_
_entity_poly.entity_id
_entity_poly.type
_entity_poly.pdbx_seq_one_letter_code
_entity_poly.pdbx_strand_id
1 'polypeptide(L)'
;MDASFLLLQKDKINRLGSENDFEEISKHRFFRDIDWIKLLERKLTAPFLPSVTSSTDTRNISPEFVNSSVPNSLICSVMRARNHHGIDETFSGFSYVPTKNIHS
;
A
#
# COMPACT_ATOMS: atom_id res chain seq x y z
N MET A 1 -14.92 11.08 -23.36
CA MET A 1 -13.72 10.22 -23.46
C MET A 1 -13.60 9.36 -22.22
N ASP A 2 -13.34 8.05 -22.36
CA ASP A 2 -13.19 7.14 -21.22
C ASP A 2 -12.06 7.58 -20.27
N ALA A 3 -12.21 7.32 -18.97
CA ALA A 3 -11.24 7.70 -17.95
C ALA A 3 -9.87 7.07 -18.23
N SER A 4 -9.86 5.83 -18.71
CA SER A 4 -8.65 5.06 -19.03
C SER A 4 -7.75 5.80 -20.04
N PHE A 5 -8.33 6.38 -21.09
CA PHE A 5 -7.57 7.13 -22.10
C PHE A 5 -6.98 8.42 -21.54
N LEU A 6 -7.69 9.09 -20.62
CA LEU A 6 -7.23 10.35 -20.04
C LEU A 6 -6.15 10.11 -18.96
N LEU A 7 -6.30 9.05 -18.16
CA LEU A 7 -5.32 8.64 -17.14
C LEU A 7 -4.03 8.10 -17.77
N LEU A 8 -4.13 7.43 -18.92
CA LEU A 8 -2.98 6.87 -19.63
C LEU A 8 -2.45 7.78 -20.76
N GLN A 9 -2.81 9.07 -20.74
CA GLN A 9 -2.26 10.03 -21.69
C GLN A 9 -0.73 10.08 -21.55
N LYS A 10 -0.05 9.94 -22.69
CA LYS A 10 1.41 9.86 -22.79
C LYS A 10 2.05 11.18 -22.36
N ASP A 11 1.50 12.30 -22.82
CA ASP A 11 1.92 13.62 -22.36
C ASP A 11 1.36 13.89 -20.96
N LYS A 12 2.26 14.12 -20.00
CA LYS A 12 1.88 14.34 -18.59
C LYS A 12 1.01 15.59 -18.42
N ILE A 13 1.18 16.63 -19.24
CA ILE A 13 0.43 17.90 -19.11
C ILE A 13 -1.03 17.71 -19.48
N ASN A 14 -1.30 16.79 -20.41
CA ASN A 14 -2.64 16.47 -20.89
C ASN A 14 -3.29 15.28 -20.15
N ARG A 15 -2.61 14.74 -19.14
CA ARG A 15 -3.11 13.59 -18.36
C ARG A 15 -4.11 14.05 -17.33
N LEU A 16 -5.20 13.30 -17.18
CA LEU A 16 -6.20 13.55 -16.14
C LEU A 16 -5.53 13.64 -14.77
N GLY A 17 -5.75 14.75 -14.06
CA GLY A 17 -5.13 15.06 -12.78
C GLY A 17 -3.88 15.94 -12.90
N SER A 18 -3.51 16.43 -14.08
CA SER A 18 -2.33 17.29 -14.22
C SER A 18 -2.59 18.74 -13.81
N GLU A 19 -3.79 19.26 -13.99
CA GLU A 19 -4.05 20.69 -13.73
C GLU A 19 -4.45 20.96 -12.29
N ASN A 20 -5.38 20.15 -11.75
CA ASN A 20 -5.93 20.32 -10.38
C ASN A 20 -5.94 19.00 -9.59
N ASP A 21 -5.03 18.08 -9.90
CA ASP A 21 -4.82 16.81 -9.19
C ASP A 21 -6.14 16.04 -8.96
N PHE A 22 -6.44 15.68 -7.71
CA PHE A 22 -7.62 14.91 -7.34
C PHE A 22 -8.94 15.58 -7.72
N GLU A 23 -9.03 16.91 -7.75
CA GLU A 23 -10.28 17.58 -8.11
C GLU A 23 -10.70 17.30 -9.55
N GLU A 24 -9.73 17.19 -10.46
CA GLU A 24 -10.00 16.85 -11.86
C GLU A 24 -10.48 15.40 -11.98
N ILE A 25 -9.81 14.48 -11.28
CA ILE A 25 -10.13 13.06 -11.28
C ILE A 25 -11.52 12.82 -10.67
N SER A 26 -11.79 13.41 -9.50
CA SER A 26 -13.05 13.22 -8.77
C SER A 26 -14.28 13.75 -9.50
N LYS A 27 -14.13 14.77 -10.34
CA LYS A 27 -15.20 15.36 -11.17
C LYS A 27 -15.42 14.58 -12.48
N HIS A 28 -14.55 13.65 -12.86
CA HIS A 28 -14.72 12.89 -14.10
C HIS A 28 -15.92 11.94 -14.02
N ARG A 29 -16.74 11.89 -15.09
CA ARG A 29 -18.03 11.16 -15.12
C ARG A 29 -17.97 9.67 -14.76
N PHE A 30 -16.79 9.04 -14.90
CA PHE A 30 -16.58 7.64 -14.49
C PHE A 30 -16.73 7.46 -12.98
N PHE A 31 -16.33 8.46 -12.19
CA PHE A 31 -16.38 8.42 -10.72
C PHE A 31 -17.59 9.17 -10.14
N ARG A 32 -18.56 9.57 -10.97
CA ARG A 32 -19.71 10.41 -10.56
C ARG A 32 -20.55 9.79 -9.44
N ASP A 33 -20.57 8.47 -9.34
CA ASP A 33 -21.39 7.71 -8.40
C ASP A 33 -20.64 7.44 -7.07
N ILE A 34 -19.41 7.94 -6.93
CA ILE A 34 -18.60 7.80 -5.71
C ILE A 34 -18.81 9.02 -4.79
N ASP A 35 -19.34 8.76 -3.60
CA ASP A 35 -19.28 9.71 -2.48
C ASP A 35 -17.90 9.61 -1.84
N TRP A 36 -17.02 10.56 -2.19
CA TRP A 36 -15.62 10.56 -1.75
C TRP A 36 -15.46 10.69 -0.23
N ILE A 37 -16.38 11.39 0.45
CA ILE A 37 -16.36 11.52 1.90
C ILE A 37 -16.69 10.17 2.53
N LYS A 38 -17.76 9.50 2.09
CA LYS A 38 -18.10 8.15 2.58
C LYS A 38 -17.02 7.12 2.25
N LEU A 39 -16.36 7.24 1.09
CA LEU A 39 -15.25 6.35 0.74
C LEU A 39 -14.09 6.49 1.73
N LEU A 40 -13.65 7.73 2.00
CA LEU A 40 -12.56 8.04 2.94
C LEU A 40 -12.90 7.60 4.37
N GLU A 41 -14.14 7.78 4.79
CA GLU A 41 -14.66 7.33 6.09
C GLU A 41 -14.95 5.82 6.13
N ARG A 42 -14.65 5.06 5.07
CA ARG A 42 -14.91 3.61 4.94
C ARG A 42 -16.38 3.22 5.16
N LYS A 43 -17.32 4.09 4.76
CA LYS A 43 -18.78 3.90 4.87
C LYS A 43 -19.42 3.29 3.61
N LEU A 44 -18.68 3.19 2.51
CA LEU A 44 -19.14 2.48 1.31
C LEU A 44 -18.90 0.98 1.45
N THR A 45 -19.91 0.16 1.18
CA THR A 45 -19.77 -1.29 1.15
C THR A 45 -18.87 -1.69 -0.02
N ALA A 46 -17.81 -2.45 0.26
CA ALA A 46 -16.95 -2.98 -0.78
C ALA A 46 -17.74 -3.93 -1.70
N PRO A 47 -17.55 -3.88 -3.03
CA PRO A 47 -18.25 -4.76 -3.96
C PRO A 47 -17.82 -6.23 -3.85
N PHE A 48 -16.67 -6.49 -3.23
CA PHE A 48 -16.14 -7.82 -2.96
C PHE A 48 -15.68 -7.89 -1.50
N LEU A 49 -16.18 -8.88 -0.77
CA LEU A 49 -15.75 -9.19 0.58
C LEU A 49 -14.91 -10.47 0.53
N PRO A 50 -13.60 -10.42 0.86
CA PRO A 50 -12.76 -11.61 0.87
C PRO A 50 -13.20 -12.56 1.99
N SER A 51 -13.23 -13.86 1.71
CA SER A 51 -13.54 -14.88 2.71
C SER A 51 -12.37 -15.02 3.70
N VAL A 52 -12.62 -14.84 5.00
CA VAL A 52 -11.64 -15.04 6.07
C VAL A 52 -12.30 -15.86 7.19
N THR A 53 -11.64 -16.92 7.69
CA THR A 53 -12.21 -17.78 8.76
C THR A 53 -11.53 -17.64 10.11
N SER A 54 -10.32 -17.09 10.18
CA SER A 54 -9.58 -16.91 11.44
C SER A 54 -8.57 -15.77 11.34
N SER A 55 -8.04 -15.35 12.50
CA SER A 55 -6.99 -14.32 12.58
C SER A 55 -5.65 -14.74 11.94
N THR A 56 -5.46 -16.03 11.67
CA THR A 56 -4.26 -16.61 11.07
C THR A 56 -4.51 -17.15 9.66
N ASP A 57 -5.63 -16.80 9.04
CA ASP A 57 -6.01 -17.29 7.72
C ASP A 57 -5.17 -16.64 6.61
N THR A 58 -4.47 -17.47 5.84
CA THR A 58 -3.54 -17.05 4.78
C THR A 58 -4.05 -17.32 3.37
N ARG A 59 -5.32 -17.69 3.17
CA ARG A 59 -5.82 -18.13 1.84
C ARG A 59 -5.76 -17.09 0.74
N ASN A 60 -5.76 -15.81 1.10
CA ASN A 60 -5.68 -14.69 0.15
C ASN A 60 -4.21 -14.31 -0.17
N ILE A 61 -3.24 -15.06 0.38
CA ILE A 61 -1.82 -14.95 0.10
C ILE A 61 -1.44 -16.07 -0.86
N SER A 62 -0.55 -15.79 -1.83
CA SER A 62 -0.09 -16.81 -2.77
C SER A 62 0.50 -18.02 -2.02
N PRO A 63 0.14 -19.27 -2.40
CA PRO A 63 0.68 -20.48 -1.80
C PRO A 63 2.21 -20.56 -1.81
N GLU A 64 2.87 -19.93 -2.79
CA GLU A 64 4.34 -19.84 -2.86
C GLU A 64 4.95 -19.25 -1.58
N PHE A 65 4.33 -18.19 -1.05
CA PHE A 65 4.81 -17.53 0.17
C PHE A 65 4.35 -18.25 1.43
N VAL A 66 3.10 -18.77 1.45
CA VAL A 66 2.58 -19.52 2.61
C VAL A 66 3.39 -20.78 2.87
N ASN A 67 3.83 -21.46 1.81
CA ASN A 67 4.62 -22.68 1.90
C ASN A 67 6.14 -22.42 1.99
N SER A 68 6.57 -21.16 1.89
CA SER A 68 7.98 -20.83 2.06
C SER A 68 8.41 -21.13 3.50
N SER A 69 9.61 -21.71 3.64
CA SER A 69 10.22 -21.78 4.96
C SER A 69 10.50 -20.35 5.42
N VAL A 70 10.00 -19.94 6.58
CA VAL A 70 10.39 -18.66 7.20
C VAL A 70 11.82 -18.86 7.71
N PRO A 71 12.85 -18.33 7.04
CA PRO A 71 14.20 -18.50 7.56
C PRO A 71 14.30 -17.70 8.86
N ASN A 72 14.89 -18.29 9.89
CA ASN A 72 15.48 -17.49 10.95
C ASN A 72 16.45 -16.49 10.28
N SER A 73 16.50 -15.24 10.80
CA SER A 73 17.30 -14.14 10.26
C SER A 73 18.57 -14.63 9.56
N LEU A 74 18.64 -14.46 8.23
CA LEU A 74 19.72 -14.98 7.37
C LEU A 74 21.10 -14.41 7.73
N ILE A 75 21.14 -13.41 8.61
CA ILE A 75 22.38 -12.81 9.06
C ILE A 75 23.01 -13.75 10.12
N CYS A 76 23.87 -14.65 9.67
CA CYS A 76 24.83 -15.32 10.54
C CYS A 76 25.71 -14.27 11.23
N SER A 77 26.11 -14.54 12.48
CA SER A 77 27.02 -13.69 13.26
C SER A 77 28.26 -13.22 12.49
N VAL A 78 28.74 -14.03 11.54
CA VAL A 78 29.87 -13.72 10.64
C VAL A 78 29.61 -12.50 9.76
N MET A 79 28.39 -12.31 9.23
CA MET A 79 28.06 -11.13 8.44
C MET A 79 27.89 -9.88 9.32
N ARG A 80 27.36 -10.03 10.55
CA ARG A 80 27.33 -8.92 11.54
C ARG A 80 28.76 -8.45 11.87
N ALA A 81 29.68 -9.40 12.08
CA ALA A 81 31.07 -9.09 12.41
C ALA A 81 31.82 -8.38 11.27
N ARG A 82 31.59 -8.73 10.00
CA ARG A 82 32.23 -8.07 8.85
C ARG A 82 31.69 -6.67 8.55
N ASN A 83 30.42 -6.43 8.87
CA ASN A 83 29.76 -5.15 8.57
C ASN A 83 29.84 -4.14 9.72
N HIS A 84 30.43 -4.51 10.87
CA HIS A 84 30.40 -3.72 12.10
C HIS A 84 31.05 -2.32 12.00
N HIS A 85 31.77 -2.00 10.93
CA HIS A 85 32.48 -0.72 10.77
C HIS A 85 31.73 0.37 9.96
N GLY A 86 30.42 0.22 9.70
CA GLY A 86 29.65 1.30 9.05
C GLY A 86 28.13 1.12 8.93
N ILE A 87 27.59 -0.08 9.18
CA ILE A 87 26.14 -0.29 9.03
C ILE A 87 25.29 0.33 10.14
N ASP A 88 25.85 0.54 11.34
CA ASP A 88 25.05 0.91 12.52
C ASP A 88 24.50 2.35 12.38
N GLU A 89 25.30 3.27 11.83
CA GLU A 89 24.84 4.63 11.56
C GLU A 89 23.99 4.75 10.30
N THR A 90 24.12 3.82 9.34
CA THR A 90 23.36 3.83 8.07
C THR A 90 21.85 3.79 8.31
N PHE A 91 21.41 3.16 9.41
CA PHE A 91 20.00 3.02 9.77
C PHE A 91 19.60 3.82 11.02
N SER A 92 20.43 4.80 11.42
CA SER A 92 20.06 5.73 12.50
C SER A 92 18.76 6.46 12.14
N GLY A 93 17.76 6.40 13.04
CA GLY A 93 16.41 6.94 12.81
C GLY A 93 15.42 5.98 12.13
N PHE A 94 15.79 4.72 11.89
CA PHE A 94 14.88 3.72 11.30
C PHE A 94 13.77 3.26 12.26
N SER A 95 14.06 3.18 13.56
CA SER A 95 13.08 2.74 14.56
C SER A 95 11.96 3.76 14.74
N TYR A 96 10.71 3.28 14.74
CA TYR A 96 9.52 4.11 14.90
C TYR A 96 8.54 3.44 15.87
N VAL A 97 7.94 4.24 16.75
CA VAL A 97 6.82 3.85 17.61
C VAL A 97 5.65 4.81 17.31
N PRO A 98 4.48 4.30 16.89
CA PRO A 98 3.31 5.15 16.68
C PRO A 98 2.93 5.94 17.94
N THR A 99 2.73 7.25 17.80
CA THR A 99 2.32 8.12 18.93
C THR A 99 0.84 7.98 19.29
N LYS A 100 0.05 7.32 18.42
CA LYS A 100 -1.38 7.04 18.62
C LYS A 100 -1.62 5.55 18.43
N ASN A 101 -2.27 4.91 19.40
CA ASN A 101 -2.84 3.58 19.21
C ASN A 101 -4.03 3.68 18.25
N ILE A 102 -3.94 3.05 17.08
CA ILE A 102 -4.97 3.09 16.03
C ILE A 102 -6.04 1.99 16.26
N HIS A 103 -6.09 1.40 17.45
CA HIS A 103 -6.93 0.25 17.78
C HIS A 103 -7.74 0.41 19.09
N SER A 104 -8.10 1.64 19.48
CA SER A 104 -9.20 1.86 20.44
C SER A 104 -10.48 2.23 19.72
#